data_AF-A0A7X6BJK4-F1
#
_entry.id   AF-A0A7X6BJK4-F1
#
_cell.length_a   1.000
_cell.length_b   1.000
_cell.length_c   1.000
_cell.angle_alpha   90.00
_cell.angle_beta   90.00
_cell.angle_gamma   90.00
#
_symmetry.space_group_name_H-M   'P 1'
#
loop_
_entity.id
_entity.type
_entity.pdbx_description
1 polymer ?
#
loop_
_entity_poly.entity_id
_entity_poly.type
_entity_poly.pdbx_seq_one_letter_code
_entity_poly.pdbx_strand_id
1 'polypeptide(L)'
;MRAKSGDIPGAIADLNVIRKRAGAKEYTPDENLEEAIALERDKELFLEGICTRYLDIVRNRAFREKLRGKFKTLSAQDVKDGALFFPISFDAFQNNTKMTQNIYWKRNGFAI
;
A
#
# COMPACT_ATOMS: atom_id res chain seq x y z
N MET A 1 9.36 -4.57 -10.26
CA MET A 1 10.38 -4.10 -9.30
C MET A 1 11.50 -5.12 -9.33
N ARG A 2 12.75 -4.70 -9.58
CA ARG A 2 13.91 -5.61 -9.77
C ARG A 2 14.09 -6.59 -8.60
N ALA A 3 13.87 -6.13 -7.36
CA ALA A 3 13.89 -6.99 -6.18
C ALA A 3 12.91 -8.18 -6.27
N LYS A 4 11.68 -7.95 -6.78
CA LYS A 4 10.65 -8.99 -6.93
C LYS A 4 10.88 -9.92 -8.12
N SER A 5 11.75 -9.56 -9.07
CA SER A 5 12.12 -10.40 -10.20
C SER A 5 13.42 -11.17 -9.97
N GLY A 6 14.02 -11.09 -8.78
CA GLY A 6 15.28 -11.77 -8.43
C GLY A 6 16.55 -11.03 -8.85
N ASP A 7 16.44 -9.84 -9.45
CA ASP A 7 17.59 -8.99 -9.77
C ASP A 7 18.00 -8.16 -8.54
N ILE A 8 18.67 -8.84 -7.60
CA ILE A 8 19.14 -8.24 -6.35
C ILE A 8 20.22 -7.18 -6.58
N PRO A 9 21.27 -7.41 -7.41
CA PRO A 9 22.28 -6.39 -7.66
C PRO A 9 21.68 -5.11 -8.28
N GLY A 10 20.78 -5.26 -9.25
CA GLY A 10 20.10 -4.12 -9.87
C GLY A 10 19.19 -3.36 -8.91
N ALA A 11 18.51 -4.06 -8.00
CA ALA A 11 17.69 -3.42 -6.98
C ALA A 11 18.51 -2.60 -5.95
N ILE A 12 19.67 -3.13 -5.53
CA ILE A 12 20.61 -2.41 -4.65
C ILE A 12 21.15 -1.17 -5.36
N ALA A 13 21.53 -1.30 -6.63
CA ALA A 13 22.00 -0.18 -7.43
C ALA A 13 20.94 0.95 -7.51
N ASP A 14 19.69 0.60 -7.82
CA ASP A 14 18.59 1.57 -7.89
C ASP A 14 18.31 2.25 -6.54
N LEU A 15 18.31 1.49 -5.43
CA LEU A 15 18.14 2.04 -4.09
C LEU A 15 19.25 3.04 -3.74
N ASN A 16 20.50 2.69 -4.04
CA ASN A 16 21.65 3.53 -3.72
C ASN A 16 21.70 4.80 -4.56
N VAL A 17 21.11 4.84 -5.77
CA VAL A 17 20.96 6.09 -6.53
C VAL A 17 20.18 7.13 -5.72
N ILE A 18 19.06 6.70 -5.12
CA ILE A 18 18.19 7.56 -4.31
C ILE A 18 18.89 7.98 -3.01
N ARG A 19 19.46 7.01 -2.29
CA ARG A 19 20.16 7.28 -1.01
C ARG A 19 21.37 8.20 -1.19
N LYS A 20 22.17 8.01 -2.24
CA LYS A 20 23.33 8.88 -2.56
C LYS A 20 22.90 10.32 -2.78
N ARG A 21 21.88 10.54 -3.60
CA ARG A 21 21.35 11.90 -3.85
C ARG A 21 20.83 12.55 -2.56
N ALA A 22 20.22 11.76 -1.67
CA ALA A 22 19.73 12.24 -0.39
C ALA A 22 20.81 12.38 0.71
N GLY A 23 22.07 12.00 0.44
CA GLY A 23 23.15 11.99 1.44
C GLY A 23 22.97 10.92 2.53
N ALA A 24 22.16 9.88 2.27
CA ALA A 24 21.92 8.78 3.19
C ALA A 24 22.97 7.65 3.03
N LYS A 25 23.18 6.88 4.10
CA LYS A 25 24.05 5.68 4.09
C LYS A 25 23.56 4.68 3.04
N GLU A 26 24.45 4.24 2.15
CA GLU A 26 24.17 3.19 1.18
C GLU A 26 23.67 1.90 1.83
N TYR A 27 22.90 1.12 1.08
CA TYR A 27 22.41 -0.19 1.51
C TYR A 27 23.56 -1.10 1.97
N THR A 28 23.37 -1.76 3.11
CA THR A 28 24.29 -2.77 3.61
C THR A 28 23.58 -4.13 3.80
N PRO A 29 24.28 -5.28 3.64
CA PRO A 29 23.65 -6.61 3.67
C PRO A 29 23.00 -7.01 5.01
N ASP A 30 23.25 -6.26 6.09
CA ASP A 30 22.56 -6.38 7.38
C ASP A 30 21.11 -5.84 7.34
N GLU A 31 20.75 -5.06 6.32
CA GLU A 31 19.38 -4.60 6.10
C GLU A 31 18.57 -5.59 5.25
N ASN A 32 17.28 -5.77 5.56
CA ASN A 32 16.36 -6.42 4.63
C ASN A 32 16.12 -5.52 3.41
N LEU A 33 16.49 -5.98 2.21
CA LEU A 33 16.41 -5.17 0.99
C LEU A 33 14.99 -4.69 0.64
N GLU A 34 13.98 -5.56 0.81
CA GLU A 34 12.60 -5.17 0.49
C GLU A 34 12.07 -4.10 1.45
N GLU A 35 12.39 -4.23 2.74
CA GLU A 35 12.05 -3.24 3.76
C GLU A 35 12.81 -1.94 3.56
N ALA A 36 14.09 -2.00 3.21
CA ALA A 36 14.92 -0.84 2.89
C ALA A 36 14.37 -0.07 1.69
N ILE A 37 13.97 -0.77 0.62
CA ILE A 37 13.32 -0.16 -0.55
C ILE A 37 11.98 0.48 -0.16
N ALA A 38 11.15 -0.23 0.62
CA ALA A 38 9.86 0.31 1.04
C ALA A 38 10.02 1.55 1.92
N LEU A 39 11.00 1.56 2.82
CA LEU A 39 11.31 2.69 3.68
C LEU A 39 11.86 3.88 2.87
N GLU A 40 12.72 3.64 1.89
CA GLU A 40 13.22 4.72 1.03
C GLU A 40 12.11 5.32 0.18
N ARG A 41 11.19 4.49 -0.32
CA ARG A 41 10.01 4.97 -1.04
C ARG A 41 9.07 5.79 -0.15
N ASP A 42 8.86 5.39 1.10
CA ASP A 42 8.08 6.14 2.08
C ASP A 42 8.69 7.53 2.36
N LYS A 43 10.03 7.64 2.36
CA LYS A 43 10.77 8.90 2.55
C LYS A 43 10.76 9.78 1.31
N GLU A 44 11.11 9.21 0.16
CA GLU A 44 11.25 9.92 -1.12
C GLU A 44 9.92 10.49 -1.61
N LEU A 45 8.83 9.74 -1.47
CA LEU A 45 7.51 10.13 -1.98
C LEU A 45 6.60 10.69 -0.88
N PHE A 46 7.19 11.25 0.17
CA PHE A 46 6.41 11.82 1.26
C PHE A 46 5.58 13.01 0.76
N LEU A 47 4.25 12.94 0.96
CA LEU A 47 3.26 13.89 0.44
C LEU A 47 3.14 13.94 -1.08
N GLU A 48 3.72 12.98 -1.81
CA GLU A 48 3.59 12.88 -3.26
C GLU A 48 2.56 11.84 -3.69
N GLY A 49 1.80 12.18 -4.74
CA GLY A 49 0.75 11.34 -5.32
C GLY A 49 -0.49 11.17 -4.44
N ILE A 50 -1.60 10.76 -5.06
CA ILE A 50 -2.85 10.52 -4.35
C ILE A 50 -2.68 9.24 -3.52
N CYS A 51 -2.44 9.42 -2.22
CA CYS A 51 -2.35 8.34 -1.24
C CYS A 51 -1.25 7.29 -1.51
N THR A 52 -0.12 7.67 -2.13
CA THR A 52 0.98 6.75 -2.51
C THR A 52 1.41 5.83 -1.36
N ARG A 53 1.67 6.41 -0.17
CA ARG A 53 2.04 5.65 1.02
C ARG A 53 0.99 4.60 1.40
N TYR A 54 -0.29 4.95 1.33
CA TYR A 54 -1.37 4.00 1.64
C TYR A 54 -1.40 2.85 0.64
N LEU A 55 -1.34 3.16 -0.65
CA LEU A 55 -1.35 2.17 -1.72
C LEU A 55 -0.13 1.24 -1.67
N ASP A 56 1.04 1.77 -1.33
CA ASP A 56 2.27 1.00 -1.14
C ASP A 56 2.18 0.03 0.04
N ILE A 57 1.57 0.46 1.15
CA ILE A 57 1.34 -0.39 2.32
C ILE A 57 0.32 -1.51 1.98
N VAL A 58 -0.80 -1.16 1.34
CA VAL A 58 -1.87 -2.11 0.99
C VAL A 58 -1.38 -3.16 -0.01
N ARG A 59 -0.71 -2.75 -1.10
CA ARG A 59 -0.25 -3.68 -2.15
C ARG A 59 0.85 -4.63 -1.67
N ASN A 60 1.60 -4.26 -0.63
CA ASN A 60 2.60 -5.10 0.01
C ASN A 60 2.06 -5.85 1.24
N ARG A 61 0.75 -5.81 1.49
CA ARG A 61 0.06 -6.53 2.57
C ARG A 61 0.55 -6.17 3.99
N ALA A 62 1.20 -5.03 4.16
CA ALA A 62 1.79 -4.57 5.43
C ALA A 62 0.84 -3.67 6.26
N PHE A 63 -0.47 -3.73 5.97
CA PHE A 63 -1.45 -2.78 6.51
C PHE A 63 -1.73 -2.99 8.00
N ARG A 64 -1.56 -4.22 8.54
CA ARG A 64 -1.74 -4.48 9.98
C ARG A 64 -0.61 -3.90 10.81
N GLU A 65 0.59 -3.92 10.25
CA GLU A 65 1.82 -3.49 10.87
C GLU A 65 1.96 -1.97 10.78
N LYS A 66 1.72 -1.41 9.59
CA LYS A 66 2.02 0.01 9.29
C LYS A 66 0.84 0.98 9.46
N LEU A 67 -0.43 0.54 9.40
CA LEU A 67 -1.59 1.43 9.56
C LEU A 67 -2.14 1.42 11.00
N ARG A 68 -2.86 2.49 11.36
CA ARG A 68 -3.37 2.74 12.71
C ARG A 68 -4.85 2.38 12.83
N GLY A 69 -5.33 2.19 14.06
CA GLY A 69 -6.75 1.96 14.34
C GLY A 69 -7.25 0.60 13.82
N LYS A 70 -8.47 0.57 13.27
CA LYS A 70 -9.18 -0.67 12.91
C LYS A 70 -8.48 -1.51 11.83
N PHE A 71 -7.54 -0.96 11.06
CA PHE A 71 -6.74 -1.73 10.10
C PHE A 71 -5.98 -2.89 10.75
N LYS A 72 -5.56 -2.72 12.02
CA LYS A 72 -4.84 -3.75 12.78
C LYS A 72 -5.69 -4.97 13.10
N THR A 73 -7.01 -4.79 13.17
CA THR A 73 -7.97 -5.81 13.63
C THR A 73 -8.83 -6.37 12.49
N LEU A 74 -8.59 -5.97 11.23
CA LEU A 74 -9.32 -6.51 10.09
C LEU A 74 -9.01 -8.00 9.91
N SER A 75 -10.07 -8.81 9.84
CA SER A 75 -9.94 -10.23 9.52
C SER A 75 -9.50 -10.41 8.06
N ALA A 76 -9.01 -11.61 7.72
CA ALA A 76 -8.72 -11.94 6.33
C ALA A 76 -9.98 -11.84 5.45
N GLN A 77 -11.16 -12.17 6.01
CA GLN A 77 -12.43 -12.06 5.31
C GLN A 77 -12.82 -10.60 5.09
N ASP A 78 -12.64 -9.71 6.07
CA ASP A 78 -12.93 -8.27 5.88
C ASP A 78 -12.10 -7.67 4.74
N VAL A 79 -10.82 -8.04 4.66
CA VAL A 79 -9.94 -7.61 3.56
C VAL A 79 -10.42 -8.16 2.22
N LYS A 80 -10.77 -9.45 2.17
CA LYS A 80 -11.32 -10.10 0.97
C LYS A 80 -12.65 -9.46 0.53
N ASP A 81 -13.46 -9.03 1.49
CA ASP A 81 -14.75 -8.36 1.29
C ASP A 81 -14.61 -6.87 0.90
N GLY A 82 -13.39 -6.33 0.87
CA GLY A 82 -13.10 -4.99 0.35
C GLY A 82 -12.87 -3.90 1.40
N ALA A 83 -12.54 -4.25 2.66
CA ALA A 83 -12.32 -3.28 3.74
C ALA A 83 -11.15 -2.29 3.52
N LEU A 84 -10.21 -2.60 2.60
CA LEU A 84 -9.07 -1.74 2.27
C LEU A 84 -9.36 -0.74 1.14
N PHE A 85 -10.58 -0.73 0.62
CA PHE A 85 -11.04 0.24 -0.37
C PHE A 85 -12.06 1.17 0.26
N PHE A 86 -12.29 2.34 -0.33
CA PHE A 86 -13.41 3.19 0.07
C PHE A 86 -14.75 2.52 -0.28
N PRO A 87 -15.84 2.82 0.46
CA PRO A 87 -17.18 2.50 0.01
C PRO A 87 -17.45 3.23 -1.31
N ILE A 88 -18.14 2.57 -2.23
CA ILE A 88 -18.61 3.22 -3.45
C ILE A 88 -19.65 4.28 -3.07
N SER A 89 -19.52 5.49 -3.63
CA SER A 89 -20.45 6.61 -3.39
C SER A 89 -21.87 6.26 -3.83
N PHE A 90 -22.87 6.74 -3.09
CA PHE A 90 -24.29 6.60 -3.42
C PHE A 90 -24.61 7.11 -4.84
N ASP A 91 -23.99 8.21 -5.26
CA ASP A 91 -24.20 8.83 -6.59
C ASP A 91 -23.89 7.86 -7.74
N ALA A 92 -22.92 6.95 -7.53
CA ALA A 92 -22.56 5.95 -8.53
C ALA A 92 -23.69 4.94 -8.81
N PHE A 93 -24.67 4.81 -7.91
CA PHE A 93 -25.81 3.90 -8.04
C PHE A 93 -27.02 4.56 -8.72
N GLN A 94 -27.11 5.90 -8.72
CA GLN A 94 -28.28 6.61 -9.23
C GLN A 94 -28.54 6.33 -10.73
N ASN A 95 -27.48 6.20 -11.53
CA ASN A 95 -27.58 5.99 -12.98
C ASN A 95 -27.04 4.61 -13.42
N ASN A 96 -26.80 3.70 -12.48
CA ASN A 96 -26.28 2.37 -12.80
C ASN A 96 -26.94 1.30 -11.93
N THR A 97 -28.00 0.71 -12.46
CA THR A 97 -28.75 -0.38 -11.81
C THR A 97 -27.97 -1.68 -11.62
N LYS A 98 -26.79 -1.80 -12.26
CA LYS A 98 -25.89 -2.96 -12.12
C LYS A 98 -24.72 -2.69 -11.17
N MET A 99 -24.62 -1.48 -10.60
CA MET A 99 -23.58 -1.16 -9.64
C MET A 99 -23.74 -2.02 -8.38
N THR A 100 -22.62 -2.53 -7.84
CA THR A 100 -22.60 -3.33 -6.61
C THR A 100 -21.60 -2.76 -5.62
N GLN A 101 -21.97 -2.68 -4.35
CA GLN A 101 -21.07 -2.28 -3.26
C GLN A 101 -20.10 -3.40 -2.89
N ASN A 102 -18.94 -3.00 -2.34
CA ASN A 102 -18.03 -3.88 -1.62
C ASN A 102 -18.76 -4.61 -0.47
N ILE A 103 -18.60 -5.93 -0.36
CA ILE A 103 -19.32 -6.77 0.61
C ILE A 103 -19.14 -6.25 2.05
N TYR A 104 -17.91 -5.83 2.40
CA TYR A 104 -17.59 -5.31 3.71
C TYR A 104 -18.42 -4.07 4.04
N TRP A 105 -18.44 -3.09 3.13
CA TRP A 105 -19.12 -1.81 3.35
C TRP A 105 -20.64 -1.96 3.34
N LYS A 106 -21.19 -2.83 2.48
CA LYS A 106 -22.62 -3.18 2.49
C LYS A 106 -23.05 -3.74 3.85
N ARG A 107 -22.26 -4.63 4.45
CA ARG A 107 -22.52 -5.20 5.79
C ARG A 107 -22.37 -4.16 6.92
N ASN A 108 -21.58 -3.11 6.72
CA ASN A 108 -21.22 -2.13 7.75
C ASN A 108 -21.89 -0.75 7.54
N GLY A 109 -23.12 -0.72 7.02
CA GLY A 109 -23.95 0.49 7.01
C GLY A 109 -23.83 1.39 5.78
N PHE A 110 -23.05 1.00 4.77
CA PHE A 110 -23.05 1.63 3.44
C PHE A 110 -23.87 0.79 2.46
N ALA A 111 -25.00 0.28 2.92
CA ALA A 111 -25.95 -0.39 2.05
C ALA A 111 -26.58 0.66 1.13
N ILE A 112 -26.58 0.36 -0.17
CA ILE A 112 -27.41 1.05 -1.16
C ILE A 112 -28.66 0.22 -1.38
#